data_AF-A0A094BPN8-F1
#
_entry.id   AF-A0A094BPN8-F1
#
_cell.length_a   1.000
_cell.length_b   1.000
_cell.length_c   1.000
_cell.angle_alpha   90.00
_cell.angle_beta   90.00
_cell.angle_gamma   90.00
#
_symmetry.space_group_name_H-M   'P 1'
#
loop_
_entity.id
_entity.type
_entity.pdbx_description
1 polymer ?
#
loop_
_entity_poly.entity_id
_entity_poly.type
_entity_poly.pdbx_seq_one_letter_code
_entity_poly.pdbx_strand_id
1 'polypeptide(L)'
;MIMFPNADPNPKEEEEEIRWTIEGLQESLGKDSCYFRKVTDCSGCFAGFAAWTLDASSTETGHKTKSTRKHEPWNPASLDVRAWIDASKRLREERQRVLDDQQDIWMAPEHQRKGVGSMLMQWGCNKADTCGWNSFVMASPDGAQLYDKFDFKAVGEVQTKYGLFTTATPHLFASREDVDALRRVVRAGNLQEVHNTFSDWLEDDHTNILKIPTLCRCVGDAVESDHHEILFYLLSKGIPFDILDLCCAITRKERRALEIFIAHGWNINTPRTYGDPPLLSLAIEDEKLALWFVDHGADPNAECDFDFTPLSVAMTKASFSTIKLLFDRGGSAKHGQLIHYAAQRRGPDRIKILDFILSKGARGMNKLLHQHRPANYLSLKFTGLSTPLGMAAKEGAVDVVRYLLKHGADPTIKNSIGELPIETAKSYYNDHVAELLSRHDAAPSHH
;
A
#
# COMPACT_ATOMS: atom_id res chain seq x y z
N MET A 1 3.42 -31.89 -20.80
CA MET A 1 4.85 -32.26 -20.80
C MET A 1 4.90 -33.77 -20.53
N ILE A 2 5.46 -34.54 -21.47
CA ILE A 2 5.57 -36.01 -21.40
C ILE A 2 6.35 -36.39 -20.16
N MET A 3 5.93 -37.44 -19.44
CA MET A 3 6.86 -38.34 -18.74
C MET A 3 6.12 -39.64 -18.38
N PHE A 4 6.35 -40.85 -18.89
CA PHE A 4 7.14 -41.51 -19.94
C PHE A 4 6.49 -42.93 -20.08
N PRO A 5 7.09 -43.93 -20.76
CA PRO A 5 7.14 -44.23 -22.19
C PRO A 5 6.20 -45.40 -22.64
N ASN A 6 6.21 -45.64 -23.95
CA ASN A 6 5.63 -46.73 -24.77
C ASN A 6 4.13 -46.65 -25.10
N ALA A 7 3.66 -46.67 -26.36
CA ALA A 7 4.28 -47.13 -27.61
C ALA A 7 3.68 -46.37 -28.84
N ASP A 8 4.54 -46.10 -29.83
CA ASP A 8 4.33 -45.68 -31.23
C ASP A 8 3.02 -44.95 -31.63
N PRO A 9 3.03 -43.61 -31.74
CA PRO A 9 1.99 -42.87 -32.47
C PRO A 9 2.37 -42.62 -33.94
N ASN A 10 1.35 -42.56 -34.80
CA ASN A 10 1.49 -42.35 -36.24
C ASN A 10 1.83 -40.88 -36.57
N PRO A 11 2.80 -40.61 -37.47
CA PRO A 11 3.37 -39.27 -37.74
C PRO A 11 2.40 -38.15 -38.13
N LYS A 12 1.14 -38.45 -38.48
CA LYS A 12 0.13 -37.42 -38.79
C LYS A 12 -0.66 -36.92 -37.57
N GLU A 13 -0.80 -37.72 -36.51
CA GLU A 13 -1.47 -37.31 -35.27
C GLU A 13 -0.53 -36.45 -34.40
N GLU A 14 0.78 -36.71 -34.49
CA GLU A 14 1.84 -35.90 -33.90
C GLU A 14 1.89 -34.48 -34.52
N GLU A 15 1.68 -34.37 -35.84
CA GLU A 15 1.71 -33.09 -36.58
C GLU A 15 0.45 -32.22 -36.35
N GLU A 16 -0.64 -32.80 -35.83
CA GLU A 16 -1.85 -32.09 -35.40
C GLU A 16 -1.78 -31.68 -33.92
N GLU A 17 -1.18 -32.51 -33.05
CA GLU A 17 -0.90 -32.16 -31.65
C GLU A 17 0.15 -31.05 -31.50
N ILE A 18 1.19 -31.06 -32.35
CA ILE A 18 2.19 -29.98 -32.41
C ILE A 18 1.53 -28.67 -32.84
N ARG A 19 0.59 -28.73 -33.79
CA ARG A 19 -0.10 -27.55 -34.33
C ARG A 19 -1.04 -26.91 -33.31
N TRP A 20 -1.84 -27.72 -32.59
CA TRP A 20 -2.73 -27.24 -31.52
C TRP A 20 -1.95 -26.58 -30.37
N THR A 21 -0.76 -27.11 -30.08
CA THR A 21 0.14 -26.57 -29.05
C THR A 21 0.79 -25.25 -29.49
N ILE A 22 1.20 -25.12 -30.76
CA ILE A 22 1.78 -23.89 -31.31
C ILE A 22 0.73 -22.76 -31.39
N GLU A 23 -0.51 -23.07 -31.76
CA GLU A 23 -1.60 -22.10 -31.85
C GLU A 23 -2.01 -21.56 -30.46
N GLY A 24 -2.08 -22.43 -29.45
CA GLY A 24 -2.33 -22.01 -28.05
C GLY A 24 -1.20 -21.16 -27.45
N LEU A 25 0.05 -21.41 -27.86
CA LEU A 25 1.21 -20.61 -27.45
C LEU A 25 1.25 -19.25 -28.16
N GLN A 26 0.90 -19.18 -29.45
CA GLN A 26 0.81 -17.92 -30.19
C GLN A 26 -0.24 -16.97 -29.61
N GLU A 27 -1.41 -17.48 -29.25
CA GLU A 27 -2.49 -16.67 -28.67
C GLU A 27 -2.10 -16.12 -27.28
N SER A 28 -1.34 -16.90 -26.51
CA SER A 28 -0.82 -16.50 -25.20
C SER A 28 0.30 -15.45 -25.30
N LEU A 29 1.14 -15.53 -26.34
CA LEU A 29 2.23 -14.58 -26.61
C LEU A 29 1.75 -13.22 -27.15
N GLY A 30 0.60 -13.18 -27.82
CA GLY A 30 0.05 -11.95 -28.40
C GLY A 30 -0.69 -11.04 -27.41
N LYS A 31 -1.03 -11.54 -26.22
CA LYS A 31 -1.90 -10.84 -25.24
C LYS A 31 -1.19 -10.37 -23.97
N ASP A 32 0.13 -10.58 -23.87
CA ASP A 32 0.98 -10.16 -22.73
C ASP A 32 0.38 -10.52 -21.34
N SER A 33 -0.34 -11.65 -21.28
CA SER A 33 -0.96 -12.13 -20.04
C SER A 33 0.11 -12.71 -19.12
N CYS A 34 0.00 -12.44 -17.82
CA CYS A 34 0.97 -12.67 -16.75
C CYS A 34 1.43 -14.13 -16.52
N TYR A 35 1.00 -15.07 -17.36
CA TYR A 35 1.28 -16.50 -17.21
C TYR A 35 2.46 -17.00 -18.04
N PHE A 36 2.87 -16.30 -19.11
CA PHE A 36 3.97 -16.71 -20.00
C PHE A 36 4.79 -15.52 -20.49
N ARG A 37 6.11 -15.52 -20.26
CA ARG A 37 7.02 -14.51 -20.84
C ARG A 37 8.08 -15.14 -21.74
N LYS A 38 8.34 -14.50 -22.89
CA LYS A 38 9.48 -14.79 -23.77
C LYS A 38 10.75 -14.23 -23.16
N VAL A 39 11.78 -15.07 -23.03
CA VAL A 39 13.10 -14.64 -22.58
C VAL A 39 13.99 -14.49 -23.81
N THR A 40 14.65 -13.34 -23.93
CA THR A 40 15.66 -13.06 -24.96
C THR A 40 17.01 -12.81 -24.29
N ASP A 41 18.09 -13.15 -24.98
CA ASP A 41 19.44 -12.80 -24.52
C ASP A 41 19.78 -11.33 -24.83
N CYS A 42 20.97 -10.89 -24.43
CA CYS A 42 21.42 -9.51 -24.65
C CYS A 42 21.64 -9.12 -26.13
N SER A 43 21.55 -10.09 -27.05
CA SER A 43 21.58 -9.86 -28.50
C SER A 43 20.17 -9.81 -29.12
N GLY A 44 19.12 -10.05 -28.33
CA GLY A 44 17.72 -10.07 -28.77
C GLY A 44 17.28 -11.42 -29.34
N CYS A 45 18.11 -12.46 -29.27
CA CYS A 45 17.76 -13.80 -29.72
C CYS A 45 16.94 -14.55 -28.67
N PHE A 46 15.95 -15.34 -29.11
CA PHE A 46 15.04 -16.06 -28.21
C PHE A 46 15.76 -17.17 -27.46
N ALA A 47 15.77 -17.07 -26.12
CA ALA A 47 16.45 -17.99 -25.22
C ALA A 47 15.52 -19.00 -24.53
N GLY A 48 14.20 -18.74 -24.49
CA GLY A 48 13.21 -19.69 -23.96
C GLY A 48 11.90 -19.04 -23.48
N PHE A 49 11.09 -19.81 -22.73
CA PHE A 49 9.82 -19.38 -22.13
C PHE A 49 9.83 -19.59 -20.62
N ALA A 50 9.24 -18.66 -19.85
CA ALA A 50 9.00 -18.78 -18.42
C ALA A 50 7.49 -18.80 -18.13
N ALA A 51 7.03 -19.75 -17.31
CA ALA A 51 5.65 -19.84 -16.84
C ALA A 51 5.53 -19.36 -15.39
N TRP A 52 4.58 -18.47 -15.11
CA TRP A 52 4.31 -17.94 -13.78
C TRP A 52 2.82 -18.10 -13.44
N THR A 53 2.47 -18.35 -12.19
CA THR A 53 1.12 -18.08 -11.68
C THR A 53 1.26 -17.13 -10.51
N LEU A 54 1.15 -15.84 -10.78
CA LEU A 54 0.87 -14.85 -9.73
C LEU A 54 -0.62 -14.97 -9.39
N ASP A 55 -0.94 -15.04 -8.10
CA ASP A 55 -2.33 -15.09 -7.67
C ASP A 55 -3.06 -13.81 -8.10
N ALA A 56 -4.35 -13.94 -8.44
CA ALA A 56 -5.15 -12.96 -9.16
C ALA A 56 -5.51 -11.69 -8.35
N SER A 57 -4.90 -11.49 -7.18
CA SER A 57 -5.11 -10.32 -6.34
C SER A 57 -4.21 -9.13 -6.68
N SER A 58 -3.25 -9.29 -7.62
CA SER A 58 -2.23 -8.28 -7.91
C SER A 58 -2.29 -7.62 -9.30
N THR A 59 -3.34 -7.82 -10.10
CA THR A 59 -3.53 -7.06 -11.35
C THR A 59 -5.01 -6.79 -11.61
N GLU A 60 -5.32 -5.53 -11.90
CA GLU A 60 -6.64 -5.08 -12.34
C GLU A 60 -7.24 -6.03 -13.37
N THR A 61 -8.45 -6.48 -13.11
CA THR A 61 -9.21 -7.39 -13.96
C THR A 61 -9.44 -6.77 -15.33
N GLY A 62 -8.70 -7.26 -16.33
CA GLY A 62 -9.13 -7.18 -17.73
C GLY A 62 -10.48 -7.89 -17.89
N HIS A 63 -11.46 -7.21 -18.47
CA HIS A 63 -12.84 -7.67 -18.65
C HIS A 63 -12.95 -9.14 -19.12
N LYS A 64 -13.68 -9.96 -18.35
CA LYS A 64 -14.20 -11.24 -18.85
C LYS A 64 -15.26 -10.98 -19.91
N THR A 65 -14.92 -11.09 -21.18
CA THR A 65 -15.90 -11.35 -22.23
C THR A 65 -16.43 -12.77 -22.03
N LYS A 66 -17.70 -12.89 -21.62
CA LYS A 66 -18.41 -14.17 -21.54
C LYS A 66 -18.48 -14.80 -22.94
N SER A 67 -17.65 -15.81 -23.18
CA SER A 67 -17.90 -16.75 -24.28
C SER A 67 -19.09 -17.64 -23.89
N THR A 68 -20.16 -17.57 -24.69
CA THR A 68 -21.41 -18.32 -24.54
C THR A 68 -21.38 -19.70 -25.18
N ARG A 69 -20.21 -20.33 -25.32
CA ARG A 69 -20.15 -21.73 -25.76
C ARG A 69 -20.33 -22.67 -24.57
N LYS A 70 -21.52 -23.24 -24.44
CA LYS A 70 -21.74 -24.46 -23.67
C LYS A 70 -20.89 -25.57 -24.30
N HIS A 71 -19.77 -25.90 -23.68
CA HIS A 71 -19.06 -27.14 -23.98
C HIS A 71 -19.46 -28.18 -22.95
N GLU A 72 -19.95 -29.31 -23.44
CA GLU A 72 -20.21 -30.48 -22.61
C GLU A 72 -18.90 -30.96 -21.96
N PRO A 73 -18.94 -31.37 -20.68
CA PRO A 73 -17.74 -31.74 -19.95
C PRO A 73 -17.27 -33.11 -20.43
N TRP A 74 -16.18 -33.15 -21.20
CA TRP A 74 -15.56 -34.42 -21.56
C TRP A 74 -14.52 -34.81 -20.52
N ASN A 75 -14.84 -35.84 -19.72
CA ASN A 75 -13.85 -36.55 -18.92
C ASN A 75 -13.33 -37.75 -19.73
N PRO A 76 -12.01 -37.85 -19.99
CA PRO A 76 -11.42 -39.03 -20.59
C PRO A 76 -11.67 -40.27 -19.73
N ALA A 77 -11.96 -41.42 -20.35
CA ALA A 77 -12.13 -42.69 -19.63
C ALA A 77 -10.85 -43.17 -18.91
N SER A 78 -9.68 -42.63 -19.28
CA SER A 78 -8.38 -42.86 -18.66
C SER A 78 -8.09 -41.95 -17.46
N LEU A 79 -8.91 -40.93 -17.23
CA LEU A 79 -8.77 -40.02 -16.12
C LEU A 79 -9.42 -40.66 -14.89
N ASP A 80 -8.59 -41.19 -13.97
CA ASP A 80 -9.07 -41.51 -12.63
C ASP A 80 -9.29 -40.20 -11.86
N VAL A 81 -10.47 -39.63 -12.11
CA VAL A 81 -10.93 -38.36 -11.53
C VAL A 81 -10.89 -38.41 -10.00
N ARG A 82 -11.10 -39.59 -9.39
CA ARG A 82 -11.05 -39.74 -7.94
C ARG A 82 -9.62 -39.67 -7.42
N ALA A 83 -8.67 -40.33 -8.08
CA ALA A 83 -7.25 -40.24 -7.71
C ALA A 83 -6.67 -38.83 -7.90
N TRP A 84 -7.06 -38.13 -8.97
CA TRP A 84 -6.67 -36.73 -9.20
C TRP A 84 -7.25 -35.78 -8.16
N ILE A 85 -8.53 -35.95 -7.83
CA ILE A 85 -9.18 -35.17 -6.76
C ILE A 85 -8.52 -35.46 -5.42
N ASP A 86 -8.18 -36.70 -5.11
CA ASP A 86 -7.53 -37.09 -3.85
C ASP A 86 -6.10 -36.54 -3.75
N ALA A 87 -5.30 -36.64 -4.81
CA ALA A 87 -3.96 -36.05 -4.87
C ALA A 87 -3.99 -34.52 -4.77
N SER A 88 -4.91 -33.87 -5.50
CA SER A 88 -5.10 -32.41 -5.45
C SER A 88 -5.66 -31.94 -4.10
N LYS A 89 -6.47 -32.76 -3.43
CA LYS A 89 -6.97 -32.48 -2.08
C LYS A 89 -5.85 -32.60 -1.06
N ARG A 90 -5.03 -33.65 -1.12
CA ARG A 90 -3.86 -33.84 -0.25
C ARG A 90 -2.79 -32.76 -0.48
N LEU A 91 -2.55 -32.35 -1.73
CA LEU A 91 -1.70 -31.19 -2.05
C LEU A 91 -2.22 -29.91 -1.40
N ARG A 92 -3.54 -29.68 -1.39
CA ARG A 92 -4.15 -28.51 -0.74
C ARG A 92 -4.19 -28.61 0.77
N GLU A 93 -4.41 -29.80 1.32
CA GLU A 93 -4.40 -30.07 2.77
C GLU A 93 -2.99 -29.94 3.34
N GLU A 94 -1.97 -30.45 2.65
CA GLU A 94 -0.58 -30.31 3.04
C GLU A 94 -0.09 -28.86 2.88
N ARG A 95 -0.53 -28.17 1.81
CA ARG A 95 -0.37 -26.73 1.66
C ARG A 95 -0.99 -25.97 2.84
N GLN A 96 -2.20 -26.32 3.27
CA GLN A 96 -2.85 -25.68 4.41
C GLN A 96 -2.16 -26.02 5.73
N ARG A 97 -1.69 -27.26 5.91
CA ARG A 97 -0.99 -27.73 7.12
C ARG A 97 0.37 -27.05 7.30
N VAL A 98 1.09 -26.82 6.21
CA VAL A 98 2.47 -26.32 6.23
C VAL A 98 2.55 -24.80 6.09
N LEU A 99 1.61 -24.15 5.37
CA LEU A 99 1.77 -22.75 4.94
C LEU A 99 0.81 -21.73 5.57
N ASP A 100 -0.20 -22.15 6.33
CA ASP A 100 -1.09 -21.27 7.13
C ASP A 100 -1.39 -19.88 6.49
N ASP A 101 -1.87 -19.92 5.23
CA ASP A 101 -2.25 -18.77 4.38
C ASP A 101 -1.15 -17.85 3.81
N GLN A 102 0.11 -18.31 3.67
CA GLN A 102 1.15 -17.57 2.93
C GLN A 102 1.09 -17.80 1.40
N GLN A 103 1.40 -16.77 0.59
CA GLN A 103 1.34 -16.79 -0.89
C GLN A 103 2.75 -16.89 -1.50
N ASP A 104 3.11 -17.94 -2.26
CA ASP A 104 4.43 -18.01 -2.93
C ASP A 104 4.59 -18.94 -4.17
N ILE A 105 5.72 -18.73 -4.89
CA ILE A 105 6.14 -19.17 -6.25
C ILE A 105 6.54 -20.65 -6.37
N TRP A 106 6.32 -21.25 -7.55
CA TRP A 106 6.66 -22.65 -7.89
C TRP A 106 7.60 -22.76 -9.10
N MET A 107 8.58 -23.67 -9.05
CA MET A 107 9.39 -24.08 -10.21
C MET A 107 9.52 -25.61 -10.29
N ALA A 108 9.40 -26.16 -11.48
CA ALA A 108 9.62 -27.58 -11.78
C ALA A 108 10.82 -27.72 -12.72
N PRO A 109 11.86 -28.53 -12.40
CA PRO A 109 13.03 -28.64 -13.24
C PRO A 109 12.96 -29.91 -14.10
N GLU A 110 13.01 -29.76 -15.42
CA GLU A 110 13.74 -30.70 -16.26
C GLU A 110 14.47 -29.95 -17.38
N HIS A 111 15.71 -29.53 -17.13
CA HIS A 111 16.81 -29.85 -18.04
C HIS A 111 18.19 -29.51 -17.46
N GLN A 112 19.15 -30.22 -18.02
CA GLN A 112 20.48 -30.54 -17.49
C GLN A 112 21.41 -29.35 -17.23
N ARG A 113 22.09 -29.47 -16.08
CA ARG A 113 23.52 -29.21 -15.83
C ARG A 113 24.14 -28.08 -16.67
N LYS A 114 24.21 -26.90 -16.04
CA LYS A 114 24.90 -25.64 -16.48
C LYS A 114 24.15 -24.76 -17.49
N GLY A 115 22.83 -24.91 -17.61
CA GLY A 115 21.99 -24.11 -18.52
C GLY A 115 21.06 -23.08 -17.82
N VAL A 116 20.28 -22.39 -18.66
CA VAL A 116 19.32 -21.31 -18.33
C VAL A 116 18.44 -21.60 -17.11
N GLY A 117 18.10 -22.86 -16.82
CA GLY A 117 17.36 -23.26 -15.62
C GLY A 117 18.03 -22.84 -14.30
N SER A 118 19.36 -22.91 -14.20
CA SER A 118 20.10 -22.46 -13.01
C SER A 118 20.06 -20.94 -12.85
N MET A 119 20.07 -20.20 -13.96
CA MET A 119 19.97 -18.73 -13.96
C MET A 119 18.55 -18.28 -13.64
N LEU A 120 17.53 -19.00 -14.11
CA LEU A 120 16.13 -18.78 -13.78
C LEU A 120 15.85 -19.12 -12.31
N MET A 121 16.44 -20.21 -11.79
CA MET A 121 16.38 -20.52 -10.36
C MET A 121 16.99 -19.40 -9.53
N GLN A 122 18.21 -18.96 -9.86
CA GLN A 122 18.87 -17.85 -9.16
C GLN A 122 18.06 -16.56 -9.25
N TRP A 123 17.54 -16.22 -10.42
CA TRP A 123 16.70 -15.03 -10.61
C TRP A 123 15.41 -15.13 -9.80
N GLY A 124 14.75 -16.29 -9.79
CA GLY A 124 13.52 -16.54 -9.04
C GLY A 124 13.75 -16.44 -7.54
N CYS A 125 14.83 -17.04 -7.02
CA CYS A 125 15.24 -16.92 -5.63
C CYS A 125 15.56 -15.46 -5.29
N ASN A 126 16.42 -14.78 -6.07
CA ASN A 126 16.72 -13.36 -5.87
C ASN A 126 15.47 -12.48 -5.88
N LYS A 127 14.48 -12.80 -6.72
CA LYS A 127 13.23 -12.05 -6.80
C LYS A 127 12.33 -12.31 -5.59
N ALA A 128 12.23 -13.56 -5.16
CA ALA A 128 11.55 -13.92 -3.92
C ALA A 128 12.22 -13.23 -2.71
N ASP A 129 13.55 -13.25 -2.64
CA ASP A 129 14.33 -12.57 -1.60
C ASP A 129 14.08 -11.06 -1.60
N THR A 130 14.06 -10.43 -2.79
CA THR A 130 13.76 -8.99 -2.93
C THR A 130 12.34 -8.65 -2.49
N CYS A 131 11.41 -9.60 -2.61
CA CYS A 131 10.00 -9.44 -2.27
C CYS A 131 9.65 -9.95 -0.86
N GLY A 132 10.60 -10.57 -0.12
CA GLY A 132 10.37 -11.16 1.20
C GLY A 132 9.48 -12.40 1.18
N TRP A 133 9.56 -13.19 0.11
CA TRP A 133 8.70 -14.30 -0.23
C TRP A 133 9.31 -15.65 0.20
N ASN A 134 8.53 -16.47 0.91
CA ASN A 134 8.95 -17.78 1.38
C ASN A 134 8.86 -18.79 0.23
N SER A 135 10.00 -19.22 -0.28
CA SER A 135 10.03 -20.10 -1.45
C SER A 135 9.99 -21.58 -1.07
N PHE A 136 9.15 -22.35 -1.76
CA PHE A 136 9.03 -23.79 -1.59
C PHE A 136 9.19 -24.49 -2.93
N VAL A 137 9.91 -25.62 -2.93
CA VAL A 137 10.11 -26.43 -4.12
C VAL A 137 9.86 -27.89 -3.80
N MET A 138 9.10 -28.55 -4.68
CA MET A 138 9.02 -30.00 -4.72
C MET A 138 10.01 -30.52 -5.75
N ALA A 139 10.85 -31.46 -5.36
CA ALA A 139 11.87 -32.01 -6.23
C ALA A 139 11.80 -33.53 -6.25
N SER A 140 12.14 -34.12 -7.41
CA SER A 140 12.56 -35.52 -7.42
C SER A 140 13.84 -35.67 -6.58
N PRO A 141 14.25 -36.89 -6.20
CA PRO A 141 15.43 -37.09 -5.36
C PRO A 141 16.70 -36.56 -6.01
N ASP A 142 16.79 -36.64 -7.34
CA ASP A 142 17.88 -36.07 -8.13
C ASP A 142 17.80 -34.54 -8.23
N GLY A 143 16.58 -33.98 -8.21
CA GLY A 143 16.35 -32.54 -8.18
C GLY A 143 16.69 -31.92 -6.82
N ALA A 144 16.45 -32.63 -5.71
CA ALA A 144 16.74 -32.15 -4.35
C ALA A 144 18.22 -31.77 -4.20
N GLN A 145 19.13 -32.61 -4.72
CA GLN A 145 20.58 -32.33 -4.73
C GLN A 145 20.98 -31.08 -5.54
N LEU A 146 20.15 -30.66 -6.51
CA LEU A 146 20.35 -29.43 -7.25
C LEU A 146 19.93 -28.21 -6.42
N TYR A 147 18.86 -28.35 -5.63
CA TYR A 147 18.31 -27.29 -4.80
C TYR A 147 19.11 -27.04 -3.53
N ASP A 148 19.83 -28.05 -3.02
CA ASP A 148 20.83 -27.88 -1.96
C ASP A 148 21.87 -26.79 -2.31
N LYS A 149 22.14 -26.55 -3.60
CA LYS A 149 23.09 -25.51 -4.07
C LYS A 149 22.53 -24.09 -4.01
N PHE A 150 21.23 -23.96 -3.79
CA PHE A 150 20.52 -22.69 -3.59
C PHE A 150 19.95 -22.63 -2.16
N ASP A 151 20.63 -23.30 -1.23
CA ASP A 151 20.36 -23.33 0.21
C ASP A 151 19.06 -24.00 0.66
N PHE A 152 18.32 -24.65 -0.24
CA PHE A 152 17.14 -25.44 0.12
C PHE A 152 17.53 -26.73 0.83
N LYS A 153 16.83 -27.08 1.93
CA LYS A 153 16.98 -28.30 2.72
C LYS A 153 15.72 -29.12 2.72
N ALA A 154 15.85 -30.44 2.58
CA ALA A 154 14.75 -31.36 2.64
C ALA A 154 13.87 -31.20 3.91
N VAL A 155 12.56 -30.94 3.77
CA VAL A 155 11.58 -30.79 4.87
C VAL A 155 10.52 -31.88 4.92
N GLY A 156 10.48 -32.77 3.93
CA GLY A 156 9.53 -33.88 3.90
C GLY A 156 9.70 -34.78 2.68
N GLU A 157 9.21 -36.00 2.79
CA GLU A 157 9.21 -36.95 1.68
C GLU A 157 7.78 -37.38 1.37
N VAL A 158 7.40 -37.33 0.09
CA VAL A 158 6.10 -37.80 -0.37
C VAL A 158 6.34 -39.00 -1.27
N GLN A 159 5.95 -40.18 -0.79
CA GLN A 159 6.05 -41.40 -1.56
C GLN A 159 4.81 -41.55 -2.45
N THR A 160 5.04 -41.55 -3.76
CA THR A 160 3.99 -41.75 -4.77
C THR A 160 4.19 -43.10 -5.47
N LYS A 161 3.16 -43.56 -6.19
CA LYS A 161 3.26 -44.78 -7.02
C LYS A 161 4.25 -44.68 -8.20
N TYR A 162 4.83 -43.50 -8.45
CA TYR A 162 5.81 -43.24 -9.51
C TYR A 162 7.20 -42.85 -9.00
N GLY A 163 7.43 -42.84 -7.68
CA GLY A 163 8.73 -42.53 -7.08
C GLY A 163 8.64 -41.73 -5.77
N LEU A 164 9.80 -41.61 -5.12
CA LEU A 164 10.02 -40.78 -3.92
C LEU A 164 10.24 -39.32 -4.36
N PHE A 165 9.61 -38.36 -3.69
CA PHE A 165 9.90 -36.93 -3.87
C PHE A 165 10.29 -36.32 -2.54
N THR A 166 11.24 -35.38 -2.54
CA THR A 166 11.74 -34.71 -1.34
C THR A 166 11.42 -33.21 -1.47
N THR A 167 10.63 -32.67 -0.55
CA THR A 167 10.33 -31.23 -0.45
C THR A 167 11.49 -30.54 0.24
N ALA A 168 11.84 -29.29 -0.12
CA ALA A 168 12.94 -28.57 0.53
C ALA A 168 12.62 -27.08 0.81
N THR A 169 13.25 -26.49 1.85
CA THR A 169 13.13 -25.07 2.26
C THR A 169 14.50 -24.44 2.53
N PRO A 170 14.73 -23.15 2.24
CA PRO A 170 15.98 -22.50 2.58
C PRO A 170 16.35 -22.63 4.07
N HIS A 171 17.66 -22.60 4.38
CA HIS A 171 18.18 -22.58 5.76
C HIS A 171 17.35 -21.65 6.64
N LEU A 172 16.86 -22.19 7.76
CA LEU A 172 15.90 -21.53 8.66
C LEU A 172 16.34 -20.10 8.98
N PHE A 173 15.60 -19.15 8.41
CA PHE A 173 15.33 -17.86 9.02
C PHE A 173 14.81 -18.07 10.44
N ALA A 174 15.00 -17.11 11.34
CA ALA A 174 14.34 -17.12 12.65
C ALA A 174 12.86 -17.49 12.48
N SER A 175 12.41 -18.54 13.17
CA SER A 175 11.04 -19.00 13.06
C SER A 175 10.09 -17.90 13.53
N ARG A 176 8.81 -18.01 13.16
CA ARG A 176 7.77 -17.13 13.71
C ARG A 176 7.78 -17.13 15.25
N GLU A 177 8.09 -18.26 15.85
CA GLU A 177 8.20 -18.43 17.31
C GLU A 177 9.41 -17.70 17.89
N ASP A 178 10.54 -17.70 17.18
CA ASP A 178 11.75 -16.96 17.56
C ASP A 178 11.52 -15.45 17.50
N VAL A 179 10.85 -14.96 16.45
CA VAL A 179 10.46 -13.55 16.34
C VAL A 179 9.47 -13.17 17.43
N ASP A 180 8.46 -14.01 17.71
CA ASP A 180 7.52 -13.74 18.80
C ASP A 180 8.19 -13.80 20.19
N ALA A 181 9.24 -14.62 20.37
CA ALA A 181 10.08 -14.60 21.56
C ALA A 181 10.85 -13.29 21.69
N LEU A 182 11.51 -12.86 20.61
CA LEU A 182 12.19 -11.57 20.56
C LEU A 182 11.23 -10.41 20.86
N ARG A 183 10.01 -10.41 20.31
CA ARG A 183 9.00 -9.39 20.60
C ARG A 183 8.64 -9.32 22.09
N ARG A 184 8.56 -10.47 22.78
CA ARG A 184 8.36 -10.49 24.25
C ARG A 184 9.55 -9.85 24.98
N VAL A 185 10.77 -10.14 24.54
CA VAL A 185 12.00 -9.56 25.10
C VAL A 185 12.04 -8.04 24.88
N VAL A 186 11.69 -7.57 23.68
CA VAL A 186 11.59 -6.15 23.32
C VAL A 186 10.59 -5.45 24.23
N ARG A 187 9.37 -5.99 24.37
CA ARG A 187 8.34 -5.42 25.26
C ARG A 187 8.77 -5.40 26.72
N ALA A 188 9.57 -6.37 27.15
CA ALA A 188 10.11 -6.43 28.50
C ALA A 188 11.26 -5.43 28.74
N GLY A 189 11.79 -4.77 27.71
CA GLY A 189 12.86 -3.79 27.85
C GLY A 189 14.25 -4.39 28.08
N ASN A 190 14.45 -5.68 27.79
CA ASN A 190 15.73 -6.35 28.01
C ASN A 190 16.66 -6.19 26.80
N LEU A 191 17.34 -5.05 26.71
CA LEU A 191 18.28 -4.74 25.63
C LEU A 191 19.42 -5.77 25.49
N GLN A 192 19.94 -6.29 26.61
CA GLN A 192 21.03 -7.27 26.57
C GLN A 192 20.59 -8.55 25.87
N GLU A 193 19.37 -9.02 26.15
CA GLU A 193 18.84 -10.22 25.50
C GLU A 193 18.51 -9.97 24.03
N VAL A 194 18.03 -8.77 23.67
CA VAL A 194 17.91 -8.37 22.25
C VAL A 194 19.28 -8.42 21.56
N HIS A 195 20.36 -7.94 22.20
CA HIS A 195 21.71 -8.05 21.65
C HIS A 195 22.15 -9.50 21.47
N ASN A 196 21.91 -10.36 22.46
CA ASN A 196 22.26 -11.78 22.39
C ASN A 196 21.53 -12.46 21.23
N THR A 197 20.21 -12.28 21.12
CA THR A 197 19.41 -12.84 20.02
C THR A 197 19.92 -12.40 18.66
N PHE A 198 20.25 -11.11 18.51
CA PHE A 198 20.79 -10.60 17.26
C PHE A 198 22.20 -11.12 16.98
N SER A 199 23.03 -11.30 18.00
CA SER A 199 24.37 -11.91 17.85
C SER A 199 24.22 -13.31 17.27
N ASP A 200 23.38 -14.14 17.88
CA ASP A 200 23.13 -15.52 17.46
C ASP A 200 22.61 -15.60 16.01
N TRP A 201 21.77 -14.64 15.59
CA TRP A 201 21.23 -14.61 14.24
C TRP A 201 22.18 -14.03 13.18
N LEU A 202 23.20 -13.27 13.62
CA LEU A 202 24.14 -12.54 12.75
C LEU A 202 25.48 -13.25 12.55
N GLU A 203 25.73 -14.39 13.18
CA GLU A 203 27.02 -15.09 13.09
C GLU A 203 27.39 -15.53 11.65
N ASP A 204 26.40 -15.75 10.77
CA ASP A 204 26.65 -16.29 9.42
C ASP A 204 26.46 -15.29 8.25
N ASP A 205 25.64 -14.24 8.38
CA ASP A 205 25.41 -13.23 7.31
C ASP A 205 24.71 -11.97 7.86
N HIS A 206 25.34 -10.79 7.76
CA HIS A 206 24.76 -9.53 8.22
C HIS A 206 23.52 -9.07 7.45
N THR A 207 23.26 -9.63 6.27
CA THR A 207 22.04 -9.36 5.48
C THR A 207 20.85 -10.20 5.91
N ASN A 208 21.05 -11.20 6.78
CA ASN A 208 20.01 -12.16 7.18
C ASN A 208 18.85 -11.51 7.97
N ILE A 209 19.14 -10.45 8.71
CA ILE A 209 18.14 -9.65 9.46
C ILE A 209 17.09 -9.05 8.53
N LEU A 210 17.51 -8.58 7.35
CA LEU A 210 16.60 -7.96 6.36
C LEU A 210 15.70 -9.00 5.68
N LYS A 211 16.05 -10.29 5.77
CA LYS A 211 15.31 -11.40 5.18
C LYS A 211 14.18 -11.91 6.09
N ILE A 212 14.03 -11.38 7.31
CA ILE A 212 12.95 -11.76 8.26
C ILE A 212 11.84 -10.69 8.20
N PRO A 213 10.76 -10.88 7.42
CA PRO A 213 9.81 -9.80 7.14
C PRO A 213 9.01 -9.36 8.38
N THR A 214 8.86 -10.25 9.37
CA THR A 214 8.12 -9.98 10.61
C THR A 214 8.92 -9.18 11.64
N LEU A 215 10.22 -8.97 11.41
CA LEU A 215 11.10 -8.29 12.34
C LEU A 215 10.77 -6.81 12.51
N CYS A 216 10.18 -6.18 11.48
CA CYS A 216 9.70 -4.80 11.56
C CYS A 216 8.69 -4.60 12.71
N ARG A 217 7.94 -5.64 13.10
CA ARG A 217 6.98 -5.57 14.23
C ARG A 217 7.66 -5.28 15.57
N CYS A 218 8.94 -5.61 15.71
CA CYS A 218 9.72 -5.28 16.91
C CYS A 218 9.91 -3.77 17.07
N VAL A 219 9.90 -2.99 15.97
CA VAL A 219 9.97 -1.53 16.02
C VAL A 219 8.72 -0.99 16.71
N GLY A 220 7.54 -1.37 16.23
CA GLY A 220 6.25 -0.99 16.83
C GLY A 220 6.15 -1.40 18.29
N ASP A 221 6.58 -2.63 18.64
CA ASP A 221 6.59 -3.09 20.04
C ASP A 221 7.53 -2.26 20.94
N ALA A 222 8.68 -1.81 20.42
CA ALA A 222 9.61 -0.96 21.16
C ALA A 222 9.03 0.44 21.40
N VAL A 223 8.32 1.01 20.42
CA VAL A 223 7.60 2.28 20.54
C VAL A 223 6.44 2.14 21.54
N GLU A 224 5.58 1.12 21.38
CA GLU A 224 4.43 0.90 22.28
C GLU A 224 4.84 0.73 23.75
N SER A 225 6.05 0.23 23.98
CA SER A 225 6.60 -0.06 25.30
C SER A 225 7.57 1.00 25.84
N ASP A 226 7.77 2.13 25.14
CA ASP A 226 8.65 3.25 25.54
C ASP A 226 10.16 2.88 25.65
N HIS A 227 10.60 1.83 24.95
CA HIS A 227 11.98 1.30 25.04
C HIS A 227 12.90 1.90 23.96
N HIS A 228 13.27 3.15 24.15
CA HIS A 228 14.02 3.95 23.17
C HIS A 228 15.40 3.40 22.80
N GLU A 229 16.13 2.80 23.75
CA GLU A 229 17.45 2.21 23.48
C GLU A 229 17.33 0.98 22.58
N ILE A 230 16.27 0.18 22.79
CA ILE A 230 15.96 -0.95 21.92
C ILE A 230 15.52 -0.45 20.55
N LEU A 231 14.66 0.57 20.49
CA LEU A 231 14.28 1.19 19.21
C LEU A 231 15.51 1.68 18.42
N PHE A 232 16.40 2.44 19.07
CA PHE A 232 17.65 2.89 18.44
C PHE A 232 18.49 1.72 17.92
N TYR A 233 18.65 0.68 18.73
CA TYR A 233 19.40 -0.51 18.33
C TYR A 233 18.77 -1.20 17.11
N LEU A 234 17.46 -1.45 17.13
CA LEU A 234 16.73 -2.08 16.03
C LEU A 234 16.92 -1.30 14.71
N LEU A 235 16.77 0.02 14.75
CA LEU A 235 16.97 0.85 13.55
C LEU A 235 18.44 0.91 13.12
N SER A 236 19.40 0.88 14.05
CA SER A 236 20.84 0.84 13.73
C SER A 236 21.25 -0.46 13.03
N LYS A 237 20.45 -1.53 13.18
CA LYS A 237 20.61 -2.80 12.45
C LYS A 237 19.92 -2.80 11.08
N GLY A 238 19.38 -1.66 10.64
CA GLY A 238 18.76 -1.50 9.34
C GLY A 238 17.34 -2.06 9.25
N ILE A 239 16.70 -2.36 10.40
CA ILE A 239 15.31 -2.82 10.41
C ILE A 239 14.43 -1.66 9.93
N PRO A 240 13.61 -1.87 8.87
CA PRO A 240 12.73 -0.82 8.38
C PRO A 240 11.63 -0.54 9.41
N PHE A 241 11.26 0.72 9.51
CA PHE A 241 10.04 1.18 10.18
C PHE A 241 9.04 1.67 9.15
N ASP A 242 7.75 1.63 9.48
CA ASP A 242 6.70 2.07 8.59
C ASP A 242 5.91 3.29 9.15
N ILE A 243 4.87 3.69 8.41
CA ILE A 243 4.03 4.83 8.78
C ILE A 243 3.23 4.58 10.08
N LEU A 244 2.95 3.33 10.42
CA LEU A 244 2.22 2.95 11.63
C LEU A 244 3.08 3.15 12.87
N ASP A 245 4.37 2.78 12.81
CA ASP A 245 5.34 3.04 13.89
C ASP A 245 5.41 4.54 14.21
N LEU A 246 5.51 5.37 13.17
CA LEU A 246 5.52 6.83 13.29
C LEU A 246 4.19 7.36 13.88
N CYS A 247 3.05 6.87 13.40
CA CYS A 247 1.74 7.26 13.93
C CYS A 247 1.59 6.88 15.41
N CYS A 248 2.11 5.71 15.81
CA CYS A 248 2.12 5.25 17.19
C CYS A 248 2.90 6.23 18.08
N ALA A 249 4.14 6.56 17.70
CA ALA A 249 4.99 7.50 18.45
C ALA A 249 4.34 8.89 18.59
N ILE A 250 3.67 9.39 17.55
CA ILE A 250 2.98 10.69 17.58
C ILE A 250 1.77 10.66 18.51
N THR A 251 0.93 9.62 18.39
CA THR A 251 -0.29 9.47 19.21
C THR A 251 0.06 9.38 20.69
N ARG A 252 1.20 8.74 20.99
CA ARG A 252 1.75 8.59 22.35
C ARG A 252 2.60 9.77 22.80
N LYS A 253 2.90 10.71 21.89
CA LYS A 253 3.69 11.93 22.12
C LYS A 253 5.13 11.64 22.54
N GLU A 254 5.68 10.52 22.08
CA GLU A 254 7.02 10.03 22.41
C GLU A 254 8.07 10.75 21.57
N ARG A 255 8.50 11.93 22.02
CA ARG A 255 9.48 12.77 21.31
C ARG A 255 10.80 12.05 21.08
N ARG A 256 11.25 11.24 22.03
CA ARG A 256 12.52 10.54 21.92
C ARG A 256 12.48 9.46 20.85
N ALA A 257 11.36 8.75 20.68
CA ALA A 257 11.15 7.86 19.54
C ALA A 257 11.17 8.63 18.21
N LEU A 258 10.50 9.79 18.14
CA LEU A 258 10.51 10.65 16.94
C LEU A 258 11.93 11.15 16.58
N GLU A 259 12.73 11.54 17.57
CA GLU A 259 14.15 11.89 17.38
C GLU A 259 14.95 10.73 16.79
N ILE A 260 14.72 9.51 17.30
CA ILE A 260 15.38 8.31 16.80
C ILE A 260 14.97 8.04 15.34
N PHE A 261 13.69 8.17 14.98
CA PHE A 261 13.25 8.02 13.60
C PHE A 261 13.87 9.04 12.65
N ILE A 262 13.95 10.32 13.05
CA ILE A 262 14.63 11.37 12.25
C ILE A 262 16.11 11.01 12.04
N ALA A 263 16.79 10.57 13.11
CA ALA A 263 18.20 10.15 13.02
C ALA A 263 18.42 8.94 12.09
N HIS A 264 17.38 8.13 11.86
CA HIS A 264 17.40 6.96 10.97
C HIS A 264 16.67 7.21 9.64
N GLY A 265 16.59 8.47 9.19
CA GLY A 265 16.18 8.81 7.83
C GLY A 265 14.69 9.07 7.62
N TRP A 266 13.89 9.20 8.70
CA TRP A 266 12.52 9.67 8.55
C TRP A 266 12.51 11.10 8.02
N ASN A 267 11.94 11.29 6.82
CA ASN A 267 11.62 12.61 6.30
C ASN A 267 10.27 13.10 6.89
N ILE A 268 10.36 14.07 7.79
CA ILE A 268 9.23 14.67 8.52
C ILE A 268 8.17 15.32 7.61
N ASN A 269 8.56 15.66 6.37
CA ASN A 269 7.70 16.32 5.37
C ASN A 269 7.13 15.36 4.32
N THR A 270 7.36 14.05 4.45
CA THR A 270 6.74 13.05 3.57
C THR A 270 5.24 12.97 3.86
N PRO A 271 4.36 13.08 2.84
CA PRO A 271 2.93 12.83 3.00
C PRO A 271 2.64 11.45 3.57
N ARG A 272 1.61 11.35 4.42
CA ARG A 272 1.22 10.05 5.00
C ARG A 272 0.65 9.12 3.94
N THR A 273 -0.18 9.66 3.04
CA THR A 273 -0.73 8.97 1.87
C THR A 273 -0.88 10.00 0.74
N TYR A 274 -1.35 9.58 -0.44
CA TYR A 274 -1.71 10.52 -1.51
C TYR A 274 -2.76 11.55 -1.06
N GLY A 275 -3.71 11.16 -0.19
CA GLY A 275 -4.78 12.03 0.30
C GLY A 275 -4.52 12.66 1.68
N ASP A 276 -3.44 12.24 2.37
CA ASP A 276 -3.15 12.69 3.72
C ASP A 276 -1.83 13.46 3.79
N PRO A 277 -1.83 14.69 4.32
CA PRO A 277 -0.63 15.51 4.43
C PRO A 277 0.40 14.89 5.38
N PRO A 278 1.61 15.46 5.45
CA PRO A 278 2.65 15.02 6.37
C PRO A 278 2.18 14.93 7.82
N LEU A 279 2.88 14.10 8.59
CA LEU A 279 2.48 13.66 9.93
C LEU A 279 2.35 14.79 10.98
N LEU A 280 2.87 15.99 10.70
CA LEU A 280 2.54 17.20 11.48
C LEU A 280 1.01 17.36 11.63
N SER A 281 0.22 16.97 10.62
CA SER A 281 -1.25 16.99 10.65
C SER A 281 -1.88 16.19 11.79
N LEU A 282 -1.21 15.19 12.33
CA LEU A 282 -1.67 14.42 13.49
C LEU A 282 -1.31 15.09 14.83
N ALA A 283 -0.32 15.99 14.83
CA ALA A 283 0.15 16.70 16.01
C ALA A 283 -0.56 18.04 16.25
N ILE A 284 -1.29 18.58 15.27
CA ILE A 284 -1.89 19.94 15.30
C ILE A 284 -2.87 20.22 16.45
N GLU A 285 -3.44 19.20 17.08
CA GLU A 285 -4.33 19.40 18.24
C GLU A 285 -3.55 19.61 19.55
N ASP A 286 -2.29 19.15 19.61
CA ASP A 286 -1.38 19.39 20.73
C ASP A 286 -0.36 20.47 20.35
N GLU A 287 -0.54 21.68 20.90
CA GLU A 287 0.33 22.82 20.61
C GLU A 287 1.81 22.54 20.89
N LYS A 288 2.13 21.78 21.95
CA LYS A 288 3.52 21.46 22.31
C LYS A 288 4.14 20.44 21.37
N LEU A 289 3.35 19.50 20.85
CA LEU A 289 3.84 18.54 19.86
C LEU A 289 3.94 19.19 18.48
N ALA A 290 2.95 19.99 18.08
CA ALA A 290 3.02 20.79 16.85
C ALA A 290 4.26 21.70 16.85
N LEU A 291 4.54 22.37 17.98
CA LEU A 291 5.76 23.17 18.17
C LEU A 291 7.02 22.35 17.95
N TRP A 292 7.09 21.17 18.56
CA TRP A 292 8.23 20.27 18.39
C TRP A 292 8.44 19.90 16.91
N PHE A 293 7.38 19.55 16.18
CA PHE A 293 7.47 19.22 14.75
C PHE A 293 8.07 20.36 13.93
N VAL A 294 7.55 21.59 14.10
CA VAL A 294 8.05 22.74 13.34
C VAL A 294 9.45 23.17 13.77
N ASP A 295 9.83 22.98 15.04
CA ASP A 295 11.22 23.17 15.50
C ASP A 295 12.19 22.15 14.87
N HIS A 296 11.68 21.00 14.42
CA HIS A 296 12.45 19.93 13.76
C HIS A 296 12.27 19.92 12.23
N GLY A 297 11.85 21.05 11.65
CA GLY A 297 11.82 21.24 10.19
C GLY A 297 10.57 20.72 9.48
N ALA A 298 9.50 20.40 10.21
CA ALA A 298 8.20 20.17 9.59
C ALA A 298 7.68 21.45 8.94
N ASP A 299 7.34 21.38 7.66
CA ASP A 299 6.75 22.47 6.89
C ASP A 299 5.22 22.42 7.01
N PRO A 300 4.57 23.44 7.60
CA PRO A 300 3.11 23.51 7.68
C PRO A 300 2.42 23.55 6.30
N ASN A 301 3.16 23.88 5.24
CA ASN A 301 2.66 23.99 3.87
C ASN A 301 2.98 22.74 3.02
N ALA A 302 3.68 21.74 3.56
CA ALA A 302 4.00 20.55 2.79
C ALA A 302 2.69 19.84 2.40
N GLU A 303 2.52 19.63 1.09
CA GLU A 303 1.27 19.14 0.52
C GLU A 303 1.34 17.64 0.22
N CYS A 304 0.21 16.95 0.41
CA CYS A 304 -0.05 15.73 -0.33
C CYS A 304 -0.63 16.06 -1.72
N ASP A 305 -1.19 15.08 -2.41
CA ASP A 305 -2.01 15.43 -3.57
C ASP A 305 -3.14 16.37 -3.12
N PHE A 306 -3.75 17.10 -4.05
CA PHE A 306 -4.87 18.03 -3.76
C PHE A 306 -4.52 19.40 -3.14
N ASP A 307 -3.24 19.79 -2.99
CA ASP A 307 -2.88 21.02 -2.23
C ASP A 307 -3.47 20.96 -0.81
N PHE A 308 -3.46 19.76 -0.20
CA PHE A 308 -3.93 19.56 1.16
C PHE A 308 -2.73 19.43 2.09
N THR A 309 -2.69 20.26 3.15
CA THR A 309 -1.49 20.51 3.97
C THR A 309 -1.78 20.30 5.45
N PRO A 310 -0.75 20.17 6.32
CA PRO A 310 -0.96 20.18 7.77
C PRO A 310 -1.71 21.44 8.24
N LEU A 311 -1.44 22.60 7.62
CA LEU A 311 -2.14 23.84 7.93
C LEU A 311 -3.61 23.82 7.48
N SER A 312 -3.96 23.09 6.41
CA SER A 312 -5.36 22.82 6.01
C SER A 312 -6.10 22.04 7.09
N VAL A 313 -5.49 20.98 7.62
CA VAL A 313 -6.05 20.19 8.73
C VAL A 313 -6.21 21.05 9.98
N ALA A 314 -5.22 21.91 10.28
CA ALA A 314 -5.28 22.84 11.41
C ALA A 314 -6.52 23.75 11.37
N MET A 315 -6.94 24.23 10.19
CA MET A 315 -8.15 25.06 10.08
C MET A 315 -9.41 24.34 10.59
N THR A 316 -9.47 23.02 10.44
CA THR A 316 -10.65 22.23 10.83
C THR A 316 -10.70 21.89 12.31
N LYS A 317 -9.55 21.62 12.94
CA LYS A 317 -9.46 20.99 14.28
C LYS A 317 -8.57 21.72 15.29
N ALA A 318 -7.49 22.36 14.85
CA ALA A 318 -6.50 22.92 15.77
C ALA A 318 -7.02 24.14 16.53
N SER A 319 -6.41 24.43 17.69
CA SER A 319 -6.67 25.66 18.44
C SER A 319 -6.19 26.90 17.66
N PHE A 320 -6.76 28.07 17.93
CA PHE A 320 -6.27 29.32 17.35
C PHE A 320 -4.78 29.58 17.70
N SER A 321 -4.33 29.18 18.89
CA SER A 321 -2.93 29.29 19.31
C SER A 321 -2.02 28.44 18.43
N THR A 322 -2.38 27.17 18.19
CA THR A 322 -1.61 26.29 17.30
C THR A 322 -1.61 26.82 15.86
N ILE A 323 -2.74 27.33 15.37
CA ILE A 323 -2.80 27.96 14.04
C ILE A 323 -1.82 29.13 13.96
N LYS A 324 -1.83 30.03 14.94
CA LYS A 324 -0.92 31.17 14.98
C LYS A 324 0.53 30.72 15.03
N LEU A 325 0.85 29.72 15.86
CA LEU A 325 2.17 29.11 15.93
C LEU A 325 2.64 28.61 14.56
N LEU A 326 1.80 27.88 13.81
CA LEU A 326 2.17 27.39 12.48
C LEU A 326 2.48 28.53 11.51
N PHE A 327 1.69 29.62 11.54
CA PHE A 327 1.98 30.83 10.74
C PHE A 327 3.26 31.54 11.18
N ASP A 328 3.52 31.64 12.48
CA ASP A 328 4.76 32.23 13.03
C ASP A 328 6.00 31.39 12.64
N ARG A 329 5.79 30.13 12.22
CA ARG A 329 6.83 29.17 11.80
C ARG A 329 6.79 28.84 10.30
N GLY A 330 6.38 29.80 9.48
CA GLY A 330 6.47 29.72 8.01
C GLY A 330 5.21 29.23 7.31
N GLY A 331 4.13 28.96 8.05
CA GLY A 331 2.81 28.69 7.47
C GLY A 331 2.32 29.86 6.61
N SER A 332 1.72 29.55 5.47
CA SER A 332 1.31 30.51 4.46
C SER A 332 -0.14 30.30 4.04
N ALA A 333 -0.89 31.40 3.97
CA ALA A 333 -2.29 31.39 3.55
C ALA A 333 -2.50 31.14 2.05
N LYS A 334 -1.40 31.03 1.28
CA LYS A 334 -1.43 30.81 -0.18
C LYS A 334 -1.53 29.33 -0.56
N HIS A 335 -1.27 28.42 0.37
CA HIS A 335 -1.32 26.98 0.18
C HIS A 335 -2.53 26.40 0.92
N GLY A 336 -2.88 25.16 0.63
CA GLY A 336 -3.76 24.41 1.51
C GLY A 336 -5.25 24.74 1.38
N GLN A 337 -5.64 25.61 0.45
CA GLN A 337 -7.03 26.11 0.29
C GLN A 337 -7.73 26.46 1.61
N LEU A 338 -7.03 27.17 2.52
CA LEU A 338 -7.41 27.32 3.94
C LEU A 338 -8.84 27.83 4.17
N ILE A 339 -9.36 28.71 3.29
CA ILE A 339 -10.72 29.26 3.41
C ILE A 339 -11.78 28.15 3.31
N HIS A 340 -11.59 27.17 2.41
CA HIS A 340 -12.50 26.04 2.24
C HIS A 340 -12.57 25.18 3.51
N TYR A 341 -11.43 24.90 4.14
CA TYR A 341 -11.37 24.10 5.35
C TYR A 341 -11.84 24.87 6.59
N ALA A 342 -11.53 26.16 6.69
CA ALA A 342 -12.03 27.02 7.76
C ALA A 342 -13.56 27.18 7.70
N ALA A 343 -14.16 27.21 6.50
CA ALA A 343 -15.60 27.30 6.31
C ALA A 343 -16.39 26.08 6.84
N GLN A 344 -15.73 24.92 6.95
CA GLN A 344 -16.32 23.68 7.49
C GLN A 344 -16.14 23.56 9.01
N ARG A 345 -15.39 24.46 9.63
CA ARG A 345 -15.05 24.36 11.06
C ARG A 345 -16.29 24.52 11.92
N ARG A 346 -16.46 23.63 12.90
CA ARG A 346 -17.58 23.65 13.86
C ARG A 346 -17.32 24.43 15.15
N GLY A 347 -16.06 24.79 15.43
CA GLY A 347 -15.69 25.57 16.62
C GLY A 347 -16.25 27.00 16.64
N PRO A 348 -16.44 27.62 17.82
CA PRO A 348 -16.93 29.01 17.95
C PRO A 348 -15.92 30.06 17.47
N ASP A 349 -14.66 29.68 17.30
CA ASP A 349 -13.55 30.51 16.82
C ASP A 349 -13.46 30.57 15.28
N ARG A 350 -14.38 29.94 14.54
CA ARG A 350 -14.37 29.88 13.08
C ARG A 350 -14.32 31.25 12.38
N ILE A 351 -15.06 32.24 12.88
CA ILE A 351 -15.03 33.61 12.33
C ILE A 351 -13.68 34.28 12.59
N LYS A 352 -13.13 34.10 13.80
CA LYS A 352 -11.80 34.61 14.16
C LYS A 352 -10.70 34.01 13.28
N ILE A 353 -10.80 32.71 12.97
CA ILE A 353 -9.85 32.03 12.07
C ILE A 353 -10.00 32.55 10.64
N LEU A 354 -11.23 32.69 10.13
CA LEU A 354 -11.49 33.24 8.80
C LEU A 354 -10.93 34.66 8.66
N ASP A 355 -11.17 35.53 9.62
CA ASP A 355 -10.63 36.89 9.67
C ASP A 355 -9.09 36.87 9.66
N PHE A 356 -8.50 36.03 10.51
CA PHE A 356 -7.05 35.88 10.57
C PHE A 356 -6.44 35.44 9.24
N ILE A 357 -6.94 34.37 8.61
CA ILE A 357 -6.35 33.88 7.35
C ILE A 357 -6.59 34.85 6.17
N LEU A 358 -7.72 35.56 6.15
CA LEU A 358 -7.98 36.62 5.16
C LEU A 358 -6.99 37.78 5.34
N SER A 359 -6.71 38.18 6.58
CA SER A 359 -5.68 39.20 6.88
C SER A 359 -4.27 38.76 6.46
N LYS A 360 -4.00 37.44 6.41
CA LYS A 360 -2.77 36.84 5.89
C LYS A 360 -2.76 36.65 4.37
N GLY A 361 -3.80 37.08 3.68
CA GLY A 361 -3.90 37.05 2.22
C GLY A 361 -4.38 35.72 1.65
N ALA A 362 -5.19 34.95 2.39
CA ALA A 362 -5.84 33.76 1.88
C ALA A 362 -6.65 34.07 0.61
N ARG A 363 -6.53 33.20 -0.41
CA ARG A 363 -7.21 33.35 -1.71
C ARG A 363 -8.23 32.22 -1.92
N GLY A 364 -9.03 32.35 -2.98
CA GLY A 364 -9.94 31.28 -3.40
C GLY A 364 -11.37 31.37 -2.87
N MET A 365 -11.81 32.55 -2.39
CA MET A 365 -13.17 32.77 -1.89
C MET A 365 -14.27 32.38 -2.88
N ASN A 366 -14.04 32.61 -4.18
CA ASN A 366 -14.97 32.31 -5.28
C ASN A 366 -14.40 31.24 -6.23
N LYS A 367 -13.63 30.30 -5.70
CA LYS A 367 -13.07 29.17 -6.45
C LYS A 367 -13.59 27.86 -5.88
N LEU A 368 -13.85 26.89 -6.75
CA LEU A 368 -14.20 25.54 -6.30
C LEU A 368 -12.97 24.87 -5.69
N LEU A 369 -13.21 23.97 -4.73
CA LEU A 369 -12.16 23.15 -4.15
C LEU A 369 -11.40 22.41 -5.27
N HIS A 370 -10.06 22.40 -5.23
CA HIS A 370 -9.15 21.83 -6.23
C HIS A 370 -9.26 22.36 -7.67
N GLN A 371 -10.03 23.43 -7.94
CA GLN A 371 -10.23 23.96 -9.30
C GLN A 371 -8.93 24.32 -10.03
N HIS A 372 -7.90 24.71 -9.29
CA HIS A 372 -6.60 25.09 -9.83
C HIS A 372 -5.71 23.89 -10.21
N ARG A 373 -6.13 22.65 -9.89
CA ARG A 373 -5.46 21.39 -10.24
C ARG A 373 -6.39 20.50 -11.07
N PRO A 374 -6.32 20.54 -12.41
CA PRO A 374 -7.26 19.84 -13.29
C PRO A 374 -7.40 18.34 -13.03
N ALA A 375 -6.30 17.62 -12.77
CA ALA A 375 -6.35 16.17 -12.50
C ALA A 375 -7.18 15.85 -11.24
N ASN A 376 -6.94 16.60 -10.17
CA ASN A 376 -7.62 16.45 -8.88
C ASN A 376 -9.09 16.89 -8.95
N TYR A 377 -9.35 17.98 -9.66
CA TYR A 377 -10.71 18.42 -9.92
C TYR A 377 -11.51 17.36 -10.67
N LEU A 378 -10.92 16.73 -11.70
CA LEU A 378 -11.58 15.69 -12.49
C LEU A 378 -11.83 14.42 -11.66
N SER A 379 -10.86 13.98 -10.86
CA SER A 379 -10.99 12.78 -10.04
C SER A 379 -12.04 12.92 -8.92
N LEU A 380 -12.32 14.14 -8.47
CA LEU A 380 -13.29 14.42 -7.40
C LEU A 380 -14.55 15.15 -7.87
N LYS A 381 -14.72 15.41 -9.17
CA LYS A 381 -15.83 16.23 -9.70
C LYS A 381 -17.21 15.74 -9.27
N PHE A 382 -17.40 14.43 -9.17
CA PHE A 382 -18.68 13.83 -8.78
C PHE A 382 -19.01 13.96 -7.28
N THR A 383 -18.05 14.43 -6.46
CA THR A 383 -18.23 14.57 -5.01
C THR A 383 -18.92 15.88 -4.59
N GLY A 384 -19.14 16.81 -5.53
CA GLY A 384 -19.73 18.13 -5.25
C GLY A 384 -18.71 19.12 -4.68
N LEU A 385 -17.52 19.21 -5.27
CA LEU A 385 -16.52 20.25 -4.97
C LEU A 385 -17.16 21.62 -5.07
N SER A 386 -17.10 22.38 -3.97
CA SER A 386 -17.84 23.63 -3.82
C SER A 386 -16.94 24.81 -3.48
N THR A 387 -17.50 26.03 -3.51
CA THR A 387 -16.86 27.22 -2.95
C THR A 387 -16.88 27.14 -1.41
N PRO A 388 -16.07 27.95 -0.69
CA PRO A 388 -16.18 28.04 0.77
C PRO A 388 -17.61 28.38 1.24
N LEU A 389 -18.34 29.21 0.47
CA LEU A 389 -19.73 29.53 0.75
C LEU A 389 -20.64 28.30 0.65
N GLY A 390 -20.51 27.50 -0.41
CA GLY A 390 -21.28 26.26 -0.56
C GLY A 390 -20.91 25.19 0.48
N MET A 391 -19.65 25.14 0.94
CA MET A 391 -19.25 24.28 2.06
C MET A 391 -19.88 24.73 3.39
N ALA A 392 -19.85 26.04 3.68
CA ALA A 392 -20.55 26.59 4.85
C ALA A 392 -22.06 26.35 4.79
N ALA A 393 -22.64 26.38 3.57
CA ALA A 393 -24.04 26.11 3.36
C ALA A 393 -24.43 24.64 3.57
N LYS A 394 -23.55 23.71 3.16
CA LYS A 394 -23.67 22.27 3.47
C LYS A 394 -23.59 21.98 4.97
N GLU A 395 -22.72 22.66 5.70
CA GLU A 395 -22.57 22.48 7.17
C GLU A 395 -23.61 23.25 8.00
N GLY A 396 -24.48 24.04 7.37
CA GLY A 396 -25.49 24.84 8.10
C GLY A 396 -24.91 25.99 8.92
N ALA A 397 -23.68 26.43 8.61
CA ALA A 397 -22.97 27.45 9.36
C ALA A 397 -23.45 28.87 9.03
N VAL A 398 -24.61 29.26 9.58
CA VAL A 398 -25.28 30.56 9.30
C VAL A 398 -24.35 31.77 9.53
N ASP A 399 -23.54 31.73 10.58
CA ASP A 399 -22.57 32.77 10.92
C ASP A 399 -21.47 32.89 9.87
N VAL A 400 -20.92 31.76 9.41
CA VAL A 400 -19.91 31.69 8.34
C VAL A 400 -20.49 32.14 7.01
N VAL A 401 -21.70 31.70 6.66
CA VAL A 401 -22.37 32.11 5.41
C VAL A 401 -22.53 33.64 5.39
N ARG A 402 -23.06 34.24 6.48
CA ARG A 402 -23.17 35.70 6.60
C ARG A 402 -21.82 36.39 6.48
N TYR A 403 -20.80 35.84 7.14
CA TYR A 403 -19.46 36.39 7.11
C TYR A 403 -18.86 36.36 5.70
N LEU A 404 -18.95 35.23 5.00
CA LEU A 404 -18.43 35.06 3.65
C LEU A 404 -19.14 35.98 2.64
N LEU A 405 -20.47 36.06 2.70
CA LEU A 405 -21.25 36.98 1.85
C LEU A 405 -20.83 38.44 2.08
N LYS A 406 -20.66 38.86 3.35
CA LYS A 406 -20.17 40.20 3.68
C LYS A 406 -18.80 40.51 3.10
N HIS A 407 -17.96 39.49 2.88
CA HIS A 407 -16.61 39.63 2.32
C HIS A 407 -16.54 39.37 0.81
N GLY A 408 -17.69 39.30 0.11
CA GLY A 408 -17.74 39.19 -1.36
C GLY A 408 -17.77 37.77 -1.90
N ALA A 409 -18.17 36.78 -1.10
CA ALA A 409 -18.47 35.45 -1.61
C ALA A 409 -19.70 35.48 -2.52
N ASP A 410 -19.58 34.85 -3.69
CA ASP A 410 -20.60 34.84 -4.73
C ASP A 410 -21.54 33.63 -4.56
N PRO A 411 -22.83 33.85 -4.23
CA PRO A 411 -23.81 32.78 -4.07
C PRO A 411 -24.28 32.16 -5.39
N THR A 412 -23.86 32.69 -6.54
CA THR A 412 -24.29 32.21 -7.87
C THR A 412 -23.37 31.12 -8.45
N ILE A 413 -22.24 30.83 -7.78
CA ILE A 413 -21.27 29.84 -8.25
C ILE A 413 -21.75 28.43 -7.91
N LYS A 414 -22.02 27.65 -8.96
CA LYS A 414 -22.41 26.25 -8.85
C LYS A 414 -21.23 25.36 -8.44
N ASN A 415 -21.51 24.37 -7.59
CA ASN A 415 -20.57 23.31 -7.27
C ASN A 415 -20.30 22.41 -8.49
N SER A 416 -19.39 21.44 -8.37
CA SER A 416 -18.97 20.59 -9.49
C SER A 416 -20.04 19.62 -10.02
N ILE A 417 -21.15 19.44 -9.29
CA ILE A 417 -22.34 18.66 -9.71
C ILE A 417 -23.48 19.55 -10.20
N GLY A 418 -23.29 20.88 -10.22
CA GLY A 418 -24.23 21.83 -10.80
C GLY A 418 -25.21 22.49 -9.83
N GLU A 419 -25.06 22.28 -8.52
CA GLU A 419 -25.93 22.89 -7.50
C GLU A 419 -25.41 24.25 -7.04
N LEU A 420 -26.31 25.21 -6.84
CA LEU A 420 -26.02 26.46 -6.14
C LEU A 420 -25.85 26.24 -4.63
N PRO A 421 -25.13 27.12 -3.90
CA PRO A 421 -25.02 27.08 -2.45
C PRO A 421 -26.38 26.98 -1.72
N ILE A 422 -27.43 27.65 -2.23
CA ILE A 422 -28.79 27.56 -1.69
C ILE A 422 -29.41 26.18 -1.91
N GLU A 423 -29.16 25.55 -3.06
CA GLU A 423 -29.65 24.21 -3.37
C GLU A 423 -28.92 23.19 -2.49
N THR A 424 -27.60 23.33 -2.33
CA THR A 424 -26.83 22.54 -1.37
C THR A 424 -27.36 22.71 0.06
N ALA A 425 -27.69 23.93 0.51
CA ALA A 425 -28.30 24.11 1.84
C ALA A 425 -29.63 23.34 1.99
N LYS A 426 -30.48 23.36 0.96
CA LYS A 426 -31.76 22.62 0.95
C LYS A 426 -31.54 21.10 0.93
N SER A 427 -30.62 20.59 0.11
CA SER A 427 -30.28 19.17 0.02
C SER A 427 -29.77 18.59 1.35
N TYR A 428 -29.18 19.44 2.20
CA TYR A 428 -28.68 19.06 3.52
C TYR A 428 -29.58 19.56 4.68
N TYR A 429 -30.81 19.98 4.40
CA TYR A 429 -31.82 20.39 5.40
C TYR A 429 -31.41 21.60 6.27
N ASN A 430 -30.61 22.51 5.72
CA ASN A 430 -30.16 23.73 6.39
C ASN A 430 -31.06 24.94 6.04
N ASP A 431 -32.33 24.88 6.44
CA ASP A 431 -33.37 25.86 6.05
C ASP A 431 -33.01 27.31 6.40
N HIS A 432 -32.40 27.56 7.56
CA HIS A 432 -31.97 28.90 7.97
C HIS A 432 -30.91 29.48 7.02
N VAL A 433 -30.02 28.64 6.50
CA VAL A 433 -29.04 29.07 5.51
C VAL A 433 -29.72 29.30 4.16
N ALA A 434 -30.63 28.40 3.75
CA ALA A 434 -31.36 28.55 2.49
C ALA A 434 -32.20 29.85 2.48
N GLU A 435 -32.83 30.20 3.59
CA GLU A 435 -33.54 31.47 3.76
C GLU A 435 -32.58 32.67 3.68
N LEU A 436 -31.44 32.61 4.37
CA LEU A 436 -30.42 33.66 4.32
C LEU A 436 -29.91 33.92 2.89
N LEU A 437 -29.66 32.85 2.13
CA LEU A 437 -29.20 32.93 0.74
C LEU A 437 -30.30 33.43 -0.20
N SER A 438 -31.56 33.02 0.01
CA SER A 438 -32.71 33.50 -0.78
C SER A 438 -32.87 35.01 -0.71
N ARG A 439 -32.63 35.60 0.48
CA ARG A 439 -32.71 37.05 0.68
C ARG A 439 -31.58 37.81 -0.03
N HIS A 440 -30.43 37.16 -0.25
CA HIS A 440 -29.30 37.75 -0.96
C HIS A 440 -29.43 37.62 -2.49
N ASP A 441 -30.04 36.55 -3.01
CA ASP A 441 -30.39 36.44 -4.44
C ASP A 441 -31.48 37.45 -4.86
N ALA A 442 -32.37 37.83 -3.93
CA ALA A 442 -33.42 38.81 -4.18
C ALA A 442 -32.95 40.28 -4.18
N ALA A 443 -31.71 40.55 -3.80
CA ALA A 443 -31.11 41.88 -3.85
C ALA A 443 -30.24 41.98 -5.12
N PRO A 444 -30.74 42.57 -6.23
CA PRO A 444 -29.90 42.76 -7.41
C PRO A 444 -28.73 43.68 -7.07
N SER A 445 -27.57 43.32 -7.62
CA SER A 445 -26.31 44.06 -7.60
C SER A 445 -26.51 45.50 -8.06
N HIS A 446 -26.67 46.42 -7.10
CA HIS A 446 -26.45 47.84 -7.34
C HIS A 446 -24.94 48.09 -7.29
N HIS A 447 -24.35 48.21 -8.48
CA HIS A 447 -23.02 48.75 -8.72
C HIS A 447 -22.89 50.21 -8.28
#